data_AF-A0A8B6F9L3-F1
#
_entry.id   AF-A0A8B6F9L3-F1
#
_cell.length_a   1.000
_cell.length_b   1.000
_cell.length_c   1.000
_cell.angle_alpha   90.00
_cell.angle_beta   90.00
_cell.angle_gamma   90.00
#
_symmetry.space_group_name_H-M   'P 1'
#
loop_
_entity.id
_entity.type
_entity.pdbx_description
1 polymer ?
#
loop_
_entity_poly.entity_id
_entity_poly.type
_entity_poly.pdbx_seq_one_letter_code
_entity_poly.pdbx_strand_id
1 'polypeptide(L)'
;DIEDIDFQADKTSIASRWSGFVHPHLDVTYRISIGSTKGGSDIISLKDVGSVTAHKETGLSLEPLKKYFVTVTAVTSAGSIRVSSDGVTIVTENAALPGVMIYDGKPCNMTDFTLNHHEEDHRFPCPDDIDVQMSLNSIKAYWTVPEDIQTYTFDALFAIERRSSLGGMF
;
A
#
# COMPACT_ATOMS: atom_id res chain seq x y z
N ASP A 1 9.31 15.31 -1.47
CA ASP A 1 8.07 14.66 -1.00
C ASP A 1 8.24 14.05 0.37
N ILE A 2 7.14 14.02 1.13
CA ILE A 2 7.00 13.08 2.23
C ILE A 2 6.31 11.88 1.59
N GLU A 3 7.04 10.80 1.31
CA GLU A 3 6.40 9.54 0.91
C GLU A 3 5.59 9.03 2.09
N ASP A 4 4.33 8.69 1.84
CA ASP A 4 3.46 7.99 2.77
C ASP A 4 3.24 6.54 2.34
N ILE A 5 2.45 5.82 3.13
CA ILE A 5 2.19 4.40 2.91
C ILE A 5 0.74 4.22 2.45
N ASP A 6 0.56 3.46 1.38
CA ASP A 6 -0.78 3.11 0.88
C ASP A 6 -1.41 1.95 1.66
N PHE A 7 -0.59 1.13 2.31
CA PHE A 7 -0.99 -0.11 2.96
C PHE A 7 -0.32 -0.28 4.32
N GLN A 8 -1.07 -0.77 5.30
CA GLN A 8 -0.53 -1.17 6.60
C GLN A 8 -1.25 -2.41 7.15
N ALA A 9 -0.55 -3.17 8.01
CA ALA A 9 -1.14 -4.33 8.69
C ALA A 9 -1.67 -4.01 10.09
N ASP A 10 -1.20 -2.94 10.73
CA ASP A 10 -1.64 -2.57 12.07
C ASP A 10 -3.10 -2.10 12.07
N LYS A 11 -3.93 -2.80 12.85
CA LYS A 11 -5.35 -2.50 13.04
C LYS A 11 -5.64 -1.55 14.19
N THR A 12 -4.62 -1.22 14.98
CA THR A 12 -4.78 -0.53 16.26
C THR A 12 -4.28 0.90 16.23
N SER A 13 -3.58 1.30 15.17
CA SER A 13 -3.03 2.63 15.06
C SER A 13 -2.94 3.14 13.63
N ILE A 14 -2.96 4.47 13.50
CA ILE A 14 -2.64 5.20 12.27
C ILE A 14 -1.64 6.29 12.64
N ALA A 15 -0.49 6.28 11.98
CA ALA A 15 0.50 7.36 12.06
C ALA A 15 0.31 8.33 10.90
N SER A 16 0.47 9.61 11.18
CA SER A 16 0.32 10.68 10.19
C SER A 16 1.38 11.75 10.41
N ARG A 17 1.80 12.38 9.31
CA ARG A 17 2.76 13.48 9.30
C ARG A 17 2.31 14.51 8.26
N TRP A 18 2.47 15.78 8.57
CA TRP A 18 2.09 16.87 7.67
C TRP A 18 3.11 18.01 7.74
N SER A 19 3.08 18.86 6.72
CA SER A 19 3.89 20.07 6.61
C SER A 19 3.22 21.07 5.68
N GLY A 20 3.72 22.30 5.64
CA GLY A 20 3.27 23.32 4.67
C GLY A 20 2.19 24.28 5.18
N PHE A 21 1.69 24.09 6.41
CA PHE A 21 0.81 25.07 7.05
C PHE A 21 1.66 26.19 7.66
N VAL A 22 1.52 27.40 7.13
CA VAL A 22 2.25 28.59 7.60
C VAL A 22 1.28 29.78 7.63
N HIS A 23 1.33 30.57 8.69
CA HIS A 23 0.68 31.88 8.75
C HIS A 23 1.74 32.94 9.09
N PRO A 24 1.81 34.09 8.38
CA PRO A 24 2.91 35.06 8.53
C PRO A 24 3.06 35.67 9.93
N HIS A 25 1.97 35.70 10.70
CA HIS A 25 1.90 36.44 11.97
C HIS A 25 1.25 35.68 13.12
N LEU A 26 0.72 34.47 12.88
CA LEU A 26 -0.08 33.74 13.86
C LEU A 26 0.46 32.33 14.03
N ASP A 27 0.40 31.85 15.26
CA ASP A 27 0.72 30.47 15.56
C ASP A 27 -0.34 29.54 14.96
N VAL A 28 0.13 28.45 14.37
CA VAL A 28 -0.70 27.40 13.79
C VAL A 28 -0.74 26.23 14.75
N THR A 29 -1.93 25.89 15.21
CA THR A 29 -2.20 24.64 15.93
C THR A 29 -2.99 23.68 15.05
N TYR A 30 -3.00 22.40 15.41
CA TYR A 30 -3.57 21.35 14.60
C TYR A 30 -4.60 20.55 15.36
N ARG A 31 -5.64 20.16 14.65
CA ARG A 31 -6.58 19.13 15.04
C ARG A 31 -6.62 18.06 13.98
N ILE A 32 -6.86 16.82 14.38
CA ILE A 32 -6.98 15.69 13.45
C ILE A 32 -8.35 15.04 13.57
N SER A 33 -8.82 14.45 12.48
CA SER A 33 -9.93 13.49 12.49
C SER A 33 -9.58 12.31 11.59
N ILE A 34 -10.14 11.14 11.92
CA ILE A 34 -9.95 9.92 11.12
C ILE A 34 -11.31 9.41 10.69
N GLY A 35 -11.46 9.10 9.40
CA GLY A 35 -12.70 8.57 8.86
C GLY A 35 -12.49 7.47 7.83
N SER A 36 -13.56 6.72 7.55
CA SER A 36 -13.64 5.75 6.44
C SER A 36 -13.89 6.42 5.08
N THR A 37 -14.15 7.73 5.08
CA THR A 37 -14.28 8.56 3.87
C THR A 37 -13.39 9.80 3.98
N LYS A 38 -13.00 10.37 2.83
CA LYS A 38 -12.16 11.56 2.79
C LYS A 38 -12.87 12.74 3.47
N GLY A 39 -12.22 13.36 4.46
CA GLY A 39 -12.81 14.42 5.29
C GLY A 39 -13.70 13.96 6.43
N GLY A 40 -13.98 12.65 6.51
CA GLY A 40 -14.80 12.03 7.55
C GLY A 40 -14.16 12.02 8.94
N SER A 41 -14.96 11.63 9.92
CA SER A 41 -14.58 11.59 11.34
C SER A 41 -15.29 10.47 12.11
N ASP A 42 -15.72 9.43 11.40
CA ASP A 42 -16.47 8.29 11.95
C ASP A 42 -15.60 7.33 12.78
N ILE A 43 -14.27 7.40 12.64
CA ILE A 43 -13.34 6.59 13.44
C ILE A 43 -12.82 7.38 14.63
N ILE A 44 -12.39 8.62 14.38
CA ILE A 44 -11.96 9.57 15.41
C ILE A 44 -12.55 10.94 15.10
N SER A 45 -13.31 11.47 16.05
CA SER A 45 -13.83 12.83 16.00
C SER A 45 -12.68 13.85 16.07
N LEU A 46 -12.97 15.11 15.76
CA LEU A 46 -11.96 16.16 15.72
C LEU A 46 -11.24 16.30 17.08
N LYS A 47 -9.95 15.95 17.11
CA LYS A 47 -9.10 15.89 18.29
C LYS A 47 -7.96 16.89 18.19
N ASP A 48 -7.74 17.67 19.24
CA ASP A 48 -6.62 18.63 19.31
C ASP A 48 -5.29 17.92 19.56
N VAL A 49 -4.27 18.28 18.78
CA VAL A 49 -2.92 17.74 18.90
C VAL A 49 -1.88 18.86 19.10
N GLY A 50 -2.33 20.10 19.32
CA GLY A 50 -1.45 21.25 19.52
C GLY A 50 -0.62 21.57 18.28
N SER A 51 0.64 21.94 18.48
CA SER A 51 1.52 22.46 17.41
C SER A 51 2.40 21.38 16.77
N VAL A 52 2.08 20.09 16.98
CA VAL A 52 2.87 18.98 16.42
C VAL A 52 2.66 18.85 14.92
N THR A 53 3.64 18.31 14.21
CA THR A 53 3.56 18.05 12.75
C THR A 53 3.48 16.56 12.41
N ALA A 54 3.42 15.71 13.43
CA ALA A 54 3.23 14.27 13.30
C ALA A 54 2.47 13.75 14.52
N HIS A 55 1.59 12.78 14.30
CA HIS A 55 0.79 12.18 15.34
C HIS A 55 0.48 10.72 15.03
N LYS A 56 0.57 9.86 16.06
CA LYS A 56 0.16 8.47 16.00
C LYS A 56 -1.07 8.30 16.88
N GLU A 57 -2.21 8.05 16.27
CA GLU A 57 -3.43 7.71 17.00
C GLU A 57 -3.44 6.20 17.26
N THR A 58 -3.75 5.80 18.49
CA THR A 58 -3.72 4.41 18.97
C THR A 58 -5.04 4.02 19.61
N GLY A 59 -5.29 2.73 19.81
CA GLY A 59 -6.54 2.24 20.39
C GLY A 59 -7.68 2.22 19.38
N LEU A 60 -7.34 2.17 18.08
CA LEU A 60 -8.30 2.05 16.99
C LEU A 60 -8.75 0.58 16.83
N SER A 61 -9.89 0.39 16.17
CA SER A 61 -10.37 -0.92 15.73
C SER A 61 -10.62 -0.87 14.23
N LEU A 62 -9.56 -1.07 13.44
CA LEU A 62 -9.61 -0.95 12.00
C LEU A 62 -9.93 -2.29 11.32
N GLU A 63 -10.75 -2.23 10.29
CA GLU A 63 -11.23 -3.39 9.53
C GLU A 63 -10.26 -3.71 8.38
N PRO A 64 -9.96 -5.00 8.13
CA PRO A 64 -9.23 -5.41 6.93
C PRO A 64 -9.91 -4.92 5.65
N LEU A 65 -9.09 -4.65 4.63
CA LEU A 65 -9.48 -4.25 3.28
C LEU A 65 -10.31 -2.97 3.21
N LYS A 66 -10.24 -2.18 4.27
CA LYS A 66 -10.87 -0.87 4.37
C LYS A 66 -9.82 0.22 4.32
N LYS A 67 -10.15 1.29 3.60
CA LYS A 67 -9.32 2.49 3.48
C LYS A 67 -9.76 3.54 4.52
N TYR A 68 -8.78 4.15 5.15
CA TYR A 68 -8.96 5.19 6.17
C TYR A 68 -8.21 6.46 5.81
N PHE A 69 -8.78 7.60 6.17
CA PHE A 69 -8.29 8.93 5.80
C PHE A 69 -8.02 9.74 7.05
N VAL A 70 -6.86 10.39 7.11
CA VAL A 70 -6.53 11.37 8.14
C VAL A 70 -6.82 12.75 7.59
N THR A 71 -7.58 13.55 8.33
CA THR A 71 -7.83 14.95 7.99
C THR A 71 -7.18 15.86 9.02
N VAL A 72 -6.23 16.67 8.58
CA VAL A 72 -5.57 17.68 9.41
C VAL A 72 -6.32 19.00 9.24
N THR A 73 -6.71 19.61 10.36
CA THR A 73 -7.30 20.93 10.44
C THR A 73 -6.29 21.86 11.10
N ALA A 74 -5.66 22.72 10.31
CA ALA A 74 -4.79 23.77 10.83
C ALA A 74 -5.63 24.97 11.28
N VAL A 75 -5.37 25.47 12.48
CA VAL A 75 -6.16 26.49 13.16
C VAL A 75 -5.26 27.65 13.56
N THR A 76 -5.74 28.87 13.34
CA THR A 76 -5.18 30.13 13.84
C THR A 76 -6.31 30.96 14.43
N SER A 77 -6.01 32.09 15.07
CA SER A 77 -7.05 33.03 15.52
C SER A 77 -7.82 33.69 14.35
N ALA A 78 -7.29 33.65 13.12
CA ALA A 78 -7.95 34.18 11.93
C ALA A 78 -8.87 33.16 11.22
N GLY A 79 -8.81 31.87 11.59
CA GLY A 79 -9.63 30.83 10.98
C GLY A 79 -8.91 29.48 10.88
N SER A 80 -9.49 28.57 10.11
CA SER A 80 -8.98 27.21 9.95
C SER A 80 -9.09 26.70 8.52
N ILE A 81 -8.13 25.86 8.12
CA ILE A 81 -8.16 25.12 6.86
C ILE A 81 -8.02 23.62 7.10
N ARG A 82 -8.61 22.81 6.21
CA ARG A 82 -8.64 21.34 6.33
C ARG A 82 -8.03 20.70 5.10
N VAL A 83 -7.18 19.70 5.31
CA VAL A 83 -6.58 18.88 4.25
C VAL A 83 -6.67 17.42 4.66
N SER A 84 -7.08 16.55 3.73
CA SER A 84 -7.19 15.12 3.95
C SER A 84 -6.17 14.37 3.11
N SER A 85 -5.61 13.29 3.66
CA SER A 85 -4.77 12.33 2.93
C SER A 85 -5.55 11.65 1.79
N ASP A 86 -4.84 10.91 0.96
CA ASP A 86 -5.36 9.95 -0.03
C ASP A 86 -5.69 8.57 0.57
N GLY A 87 -5.17 8.30 1.76
CA GLY A 87 -5.68 7.31 2.71
C GLY A 87 -4.95 5.97 2.65
N VAL A 88 -4.90 5.31 3.82
CA VAL A 88 -4.19 4.04 4.03
C VAL A 88 -5.18 2.88 4.07
N THR A 89 -4.85 1.78 3.40
CA THR A 89 -5.67 0.56 3.36
C THR A 89 -5.12 -0.47 4.34
N ILE A 90 -5.99 -1.08 5.15
CA ILE A 90 -5.58 -2.13 6.07
C ILE A 90 -5.47 -3.46 5.33
N VAL A 91 -4.29 -4.06 5.29
CA VAL A 91 -4.06 -5.37 4.68
C VAL A 91 -3.35 -6.23 5.72
N THR A 92 -4.04 -7.25 6.23
CA THR A 92 -3.43 -8.21 7.15
C THR A 92 -2.97 -9.47 6.43
N GLU A 93 -1.99 -10.13 7.02
CA GLU A 93 -1.58 -11.47 6.62
C GLU A 93 -2.81 -12.38 6.50
N ASN A 94 -2.85 -13.17 5.43
CA ASN A 94 -3.93 -14.09 5.09
C ASN A 94 -5.30 -13.44 4.81
N ALA A 95 -5.37 -12.11 4.63
CA ALA A 95 -6.59 -11.48 4.13
C ALA A 95 -6.81 -11.91 2.67
N ALA A 96 -7.85 -12.69 2.41
CA ALA A 96 -8.31 -12.97 1.06
C ALA A 96 -8.65 -11.64 0.38
N LEU A 97 -8.06 -11.35 -0.79
CA LEU A 97 -8.30 -10.12 -1.54
C LEU A 97 -9.39 -10.38 -2.61
N PRO A 98 -10.70 -10.20 -2.30
CA PRO A 98 -11.75 -10.43 -3.27
C PRO A 98 -11.65 -9.42 -4.42
N GLY A 99 -11.78 -9.90 -5.66
CA GLY A 99 -11.79 -9.06 -6.85
C GLY A 99 -10.41 -8.67 -7.38
N VAL A 100 -9.32 -9.16 -6.79
CA VAL A 100 -8.00 -9.08 -7.42
C VAL A 100 -7.96 -10.08 -8.56
N MET A 101 -8.01 -9.58 -9.79
CA MET A 101 -7.79 -10.39 -10.99
C MET A 101 -6.29 -10.53 -11.20
N ILE A 102 -5.82 -11.77 -11.16
CA ILE A 102 -4.43 -12.06 -11.52
C ILE A 102 -4.44 -12.57 -12.93
N TYR A 103 -3.82 -11.80 -13.80
CA TYR A 103 -3.59 -12.19 -15.19
C TYR A 103 -2.33 -13.05 -15.24
N ASP A 104 -2.41 -14.15 -15.98
CA ASP A 104 -1.23 -14.91 -16.31
C ASP A 104 -0.28 -14.03 -17.16
N GLY A 105 1.02 -14.15 -16.92
CA GLY A 105 2.01 -13.60 -17.85
C GLY A 105 1.92 -14.29 -19.20
N LYS A 106 2.41 -13.65 -20.27
CA LYS A 106 2.65 -14.37 -21.53
C LYS A 106 3.67 -15.49 -21.28
N PRO A 107 3.50 -16.68 -21.90
CA PRO A 107 4.53 -17.71 -21.86
C PRO A 107 5.84 -17.16 -22.40
N CYS A 108 6.94 -17.38 -21.67
CA CYS A 108 8.28 -17.14 -22.20
C CYS A 108 8.56 -18.15 -23.32
N ASN A 109 8.27 -17.79 -24.56
CA ASN A 109 8.60 -18.61 -25.72
C ASN A 109 9.87 -18.05 -26.37
N MET A 110 11.04 -18.58 -26.00
CA MET A 110 12.32 -18.21 -26.63
C MET A 110 12.47 -18.87 -28.02
N THR A 111 11.46 -18.76 -28.87
CA THR A 111 11.49 -19.31 -30.24
C THR A 111 11.86 -18.28 -31.29
N ASP A 112 11.94 -16.99 -30.94
CA ASP A 112 12.16 -15.93 -31.92
C ASP A 112 13.28 -14.97 -31.48
N PHE A 113 14.51 -15.32 -31.83
CA PHE A 113 15.69 -14.45 -31.69
C PHE A 113 15.64 -13.36 -32.77
N THR A 114 14.64 -12.46 -32.71
CA THR A 114 14.69 -11.22 -33.47
C THR A 114 15.36 -10.15 -32.60
N LEU A 115 16.59 -9.82 -32.98
CA LEU A 115 17.45 -8.82 -32.34
C LEU A 115 16.85 -7.41 -32.54
N ASN A 116 15.85 -7.06 -31.73
CA ASN A 116 15.13 -5.79 -31.80
C ASN A 116 15.60 -4.92 -30.63
N HIS A 117 16.40 -3.89 -30.90
CA HIS A 117 17.13 -3.17 -29.83
C HIS A 117 16.33 -2.08 -29.08
N HIS A 118 15.01 -1.98 -29.19
CA HIS A 118 14.27 -0.86 -28.57
C HIS A 118 13.05 -1.19 -27.71
N GLU A 119 12.66 -2.44 -27.52
CA GLU A 119 11.48 -2.71 -26.65
C GLU A 119 11.59 -3.88 -25.67
N GLU A 120 12.60 -4.76 -25.75
CA GLU A 120 12.79 -5.81 -24.74
C GLU A 120 14.20 -5.72 -24.12
N ASP A 121 14.23 -5.54 -22.80
CA ASP A 121 15.45 -5.65 -22.03
C ASP A 121 15.91 -7.12 -22.02
N HIS A 122 16.72 -7.49 -23.01
CA HIS A 122 17.33 -8.81 -23.16
C HIS A 122 18.26 -9.22 -21.99
N ARG A 123 18.39 -8.41 -20.92
CA ARG A 123 19.15 -8.78 -19.71
C ARG A 123 18.39 -9.70 -18.76
N PHE A 124 17.10 -9.96 -19.02
CA PHE A 124 16.34 -10.96 -18.29
C PHE A 124 16.04 -12.14 -19.23
N PRO A 125 17.01 -13.05 -19.44
CA PRO A 125 16.63 -14.37 -19.93
C PRO A 125 15.57 -14.93 -18.96
N CYS A 126 14.70 -15.82 -19.44
CA CYS A 126 13.78 -16.54 -18.57
C CYS A 126 14.41 -17.86 -18.05
N PRO A 127 15.52 -17.93 -17.29
CA PRO A 127 15.87 -19.17 -16.63
C PRO A 127 15.18 -19.19 -15.28
N ASP A 128 14.32 -20.19 -15.14
CA ASP A 128 13.94 -20.83 -13.89
C ASP A 128 13.07 -20.01 -12.92
N ASP A 129 12.40 -20.78 -12.06
CA ASP A 129 11.58 -20.30 -10.95
C ASP A 129 12.34 -19.19 -10.21
N ILE A 130 11.81 -17.97 -10.25
CA ILE A 130 12.49 -16.84 -9.63
C ILE A 130 12.04 -16.81 -8.18
N ASP A 131 12.88 -17.35 -7.29
CA ASP A 131 12.65 -17.31 -5.84
C ASP A 131 12.43 -15.87 -5.32
N VAL A 132 12.96 -14.86 -6.03
CA VAL A 132 12.96 -13.45 -5.61
C VAL A 132 12.92 -12.48 -6.79
N GLN A 133 11.90 -11.61 -6.85
CA GLN A 133 11.87 -10.47 -7.78
C GLN A 133 12.41 -9.19 -7.11
N MET A 134 13.33 -8.47 -7.77
CA MET A 134 13.97 -7.25 -7.25
C MET A 134 13.17 -5.95 -7.51
N SER A 135 12.13 -6.00 -8.34
CA SER A 135 11.30 -4.83 -8.61
C SER A 135 10.50 -4.46 -7.36
N LEU A 136 10.54 -3.19 -6.98
CA LEU A 136 9.76 -2.64 -5.86
C LEU A 136 8.32 -2.29 -6.27
N ASN A 137 8.00 -2.36 -7.57
CA ASN A 137 6.80 -1.77 -8.15
C ASN A 137 6.03 -2.74 -9.05
N SER A 138 6.59 -3.92 -9.35
CA SER A 138 5.99 -4.91 -10.23
C SER A 138 6.39 -6.31 -9.81
N ILE A 139 5.47 -7.26 -9.98
CA ILE A 139 5.68 -8.70 -9.81
C ILE A 139 5.18 -9.36 -11.09
N LYS A 140 5.97 -10.27 -11.67
CA LYS A 140 5.58 -11.06 -12.83
C LYS A 140 5.69 -12.53 -12.47
N ALA A 141 4.60 -13.29 -12.64
CA ALA A 141 4.58 -14.72 -12.44
C ALA A 141 3.91 -15.39 -13.65
N TYR A 142 4.44 -16.53 -14.03
CA TYR A 142 3.87 -17.41 -15.05
C TYR A 142 3.83 -18.82 -14.47
N TRP A 143 2.69 -19.49 -14.59
CA TRP A 143 2.55 -20.88 -14.16
C TRP A 143 1.79 -21.66 -15.23
N THR A 144 2.10 -22.95 -15.33
CA THR A 144 1.41 -23.88 -16.22
C THR A 144 0.64 -24.88 -15.37
N VAL A 145 -0.67 -24.99 -15.61
CA VAL A 145 -1.47 -26.08 -15.04
C VAL A 145 -1.35 -27.30 -15.98
N PRO A 146 -0.82 -28.45 -15.51
CA PRO A 146 -0.75 -29.68 -16.29
C PRO A 146 -2.12 -30.06 -16.88
N GLU A 147 -2.14 -30.44 -18.16
CA GLU A 147 -3.36 -30.68 -18.93
C GLU A 147 -4.26 -31.75 -18.31
N ASP A 148 -3.66 -32.73 -17.64
CA ASP A 148 -4.32 -33.83 -16.93
C ASP A 148 -5.09 -33.40 -15.67
N ILE A 149 -4.78 -32.22 -15.11
CA ILE A 149 -5.44 -31.70 -13.91
C ILE A 149 -6.25 -30.42 -14.14
N GLN A 150 -6.21 -29.83 -15.34
CA GLN A 150 -6.89 -28.57 -15.68
C GLN A 150 -8.40 -28.60 -15.39
N THR A 151 -9.07 -29.73 -15.64
CA THR A 151 -10.52 -29.90 -15.40
C THR A 151 -10.88 -30.04 -13.91
N TYR A 152 -9.90 -30.24 -13.04
CA TYR A 152 -10.08 -30.45 -11.59
C TYR A 152 -9.55 -29.30 -10.74
N THR A 153 -8.83 -28.35 -11.34
CA THR A 153 -8.29 -27.17 -10.65
C THR A 153 -9.22 -25.98 -10.84
N PHE A 154 -10.20 -25.85 -9.94
CA PHE A 154 -11.15 -24.74 -9.95
C PHE A 154 -10.56 -23.47 -9.35
N ASP A 155 -9.71 -23.61 -8.34
CA ASP A 155 -9.11 -22.50 -7.60
C ASP A 155 -7.61 -22.73 -7.40
N ALA A 156 -6.79 -21.78 -7.85
CA ALA A 156 -5.37 -21.70 -7.53
C ALA A 156 -5.16 -20.62 -6.46
N LEU A 157 -4.65 -21.03 -5.29
CA LEU A 157 -4.28 -20.11 -4.22
C LEU A 157 -2.77 -19.90 -4.25
N PHE A 158 -2.35 -18.65 -4.18
CA PHE A 158 -0.94 -18.32 -4.04
C PHE A 158 -0.76 -17.18 -3.04
N ALA A 159 0.39 -17.19 -2.38
CA ALA A 159 0.82 -16.15 -1.46
C ALA A 159 2.10 -15.51 -2.00
N ILE A 160 2.19 -14.19 -1.88
CA ILE A 160 3.42 -13.45 -2.16
C ILE A 160 4.03 -13.08 -0.81
N GLU A 161 5.21 -13.60 -0.54
CA GLU A 161 5.91 -13.35 0.72
C GLU A 161 7.12 -12.42 0.49
N ARG A 162 7.32 -11.48 1.42
CA ARG A 162 8.53 -10.66 1.43
C ARG A 162 9.66 -11.43 2.11
N ARG A 163 10.73 -11.72 1.38
CA ARG A 163 11.95 -12.26 1.99
C ARG A 163 12.59 -11.22 2.91
N SER A 164 12.74 -11.56 4.19
CA SER A 164 13.53 -10.77 5.14
C SER A 164 15.00 -10.80 4.76
N SER A 165 15.70 -9.66 4.86
CA SER A 165 17.16 -9.58 4.64
C SER A 165 17.97 -10.25 5.76
N LEU A 166 17.32 -10.71 6.84
CA LEU A 166 17.91 -11.56 7.86
C LEU A 166 17.79 -13.03 7.44
N GLY A 167 18.58 -13.42 6.44
CA GLY A 167 18.74 -14.83 6.09
C GLY A 167 19.60 -15.56 7.13
N GLY A 168 19.04 -16.62 7.73
CA GLY A 168 19.82 -17.75 8.26
C GLY A 168 20.06 -17.78 9.78
N MET A 169 19.25 -18.60 10.45
CA MET A 169 19.43 -19.38 11.70
C MET A 169 18.03 -19.45 12.35
N PHE A 170 17.29 -20.55 12.26
CA PHE A 170 17.65 -21.95 12.51
C PHE A 170 17.05 -22.91 11.47
#